data_AF-A0A1Q4V7X9-F1
#
_entry.id   AF-A0A1Q4V7X9-F1
#
_cell.length_a   1.000
_cell.length_b   1.000
_cell.length_c   1.000
_cell.angle_alpha   90.00
_cell.angle_beta   90.00
_cell.angle_gamma   90.00
#
_symmetry.space_group_name_H-M   'P 1'
#
loop_
_entity.id
_entity.type
_entity.pdbx_description
1 polymer ?
#
loop_
_entity_poly.entity_id
_entity_poly.type
_entity_poly.pdbx_seq_one_letter_code
_entity_poly.pdbx_strand_id
1 'polypeptide(L)'
;MNIEASIIVASDGSSNPVLIPLLCLFLVMGLVQVLRPQLLWKLNRNFQRGWVKDPDATEPTGKGYAMQRATGAVFLAFVIWMLVQQI
;
A
#
# COMPACT_ATOMS: atom_id res chain seq x y z
N MET A 1 6.04 -0.52 -37.87
CA MET A 1 6.04 -0.47 -36.39
C MET A 1 5.00 0.58 -36.01
N ASN A 2 3.78 0.13 -35.72
CA ASN A 2 2.55 0.92 -35.73
C ASN A 2 2.40 1.77 -34.46
N ILE A 3 2.45 3.10 -34.63
CA ILE A 3 2.20 4.09 -33.57
C ILE A 3 0.78 3.95 -33.00
N GLU A 4 -0.17 3.50 -33.81
CA GLU A 4 -1.55 3.17 -33.43
C GLU A 4 -1.62 2.12 -32.30
N ALA A 5 -0.74 1.10 -32.32
CA ALA A 5 -0.75 0.04 -31.32
C ALA A 5 -0.30 0.53 -29.93
N SER A 6 0.61 1.50 -29.89
CA SER A 6 1.03 2.17 -28.65
C SER A 6 -0.05 3.09 -28.08
N ILE A 7 -0.92 3.67 -28.92
CA ILE A 7 -2.01 4.55 -28.46
C ILE A 7 -3.17 3.72 -27.90
N ILE A 8 -3.48 2.56 -28.49
CA ILE A 8 -4.53 1.66 -27.96
C ILE A 8 -4.16 1.14 -26.56
N VAL A 9 -2.89 0.80 -26.31
CA VAL A 9 -2.43 0.38 -24.97
C VAL A 9 -2.49 1.52 -23.95
N ALA A 10 -2.35 2.78 -24.38
CA ALA A 10 -2.47 3.95 -23.51
C ALA A 10 -3.92 4.42 -23.30
N SER A 11 -4.85 4.02 -24.19
CA SER A 11 -6.25 4.49 -24.22
C SER A 11 -7.26 3.43 -23.77
N ASP A 12 -6.83 2.24 -23.38
CA ASP A 12 -7.73 1.27 -22.77
C ASP A 12 -7.91 1.65 -21.29
N GLY A 13 -8.73 2.69 -21.06
CA GLY A 13 -9.39 2.99 -19.79
C GLY A 13 -10.38 1.88 -19.42
N SER A 14 -9.94 0.63 -19.58
CA SER A 14 -10.67 -0.56 -19.24
C SER A 14 -10.64 -0.63 -17.73
N SER A 15 -11.75 -0.24 -17.10
CA SER A 15 -12.03 -0.48 -15.69
C SER A 15 -11.91 -1.98 -15.46
N ASN A 16 -10.70 -2.44 -15.12
CA ASN A 16 -10.45 -3.85 -14.95
C ASN A 16 -11.24 -4.29 -13.70
N PRO A 17 -12.22 -5.19 -13.82
CA PRO A 17 -13.12 -5.52 -12.71
C PRO A 17 -12.37 -6.14 -11.52
N VAL A 18 -11.11 -6.57 -11.72
CA VAL A 18 -10.21 -7.04 -10.66
C VAL A 18 -9.45 -5.90 -9.97
N LEU A 19 -9.19 -4.78 -10.64
CA LEU A 19 -8.44 -3.65 -10.08
C LEU A 19 -9.24 -2.90 -9.01
N ILE A 20 -10.55 -2.71 -9.20
CA ILE A 20 -11.40 -2.00 -8.25
C ILE A 20 -11.38 -2.63 -6.84
N PRO A 21 -11.69 -3.94 -6.65
CA PRO A 21 -11.64 -4.56 -5.33
C PRO A 21 -10.22 -4.58 -4.74
N LEU A 22 -9.18 -4.70 -5.58
CA LEU A 22 -7.79 -4.64 -5.15
C LEU A 22 -7.43 -3.25 -4.60
N LEU A 23 -7.83 -2.18 -5.30
CA LEU A 23 -7.64 -0.80 -4.86
C LEU A 23 -8.41 -0.51 -3.57
N CYS A 24 -9.63 -1.04 -3.40
CA CYS A 24 -10.35 -0.96 -2.14
C CYS A 24 -9.58 -1.62 -0.99
N LEU A 25 -9.00 -2.81 -1.21
CA LEU A 25 -8.18 -3.50 -0.21
C LEU A 25 -6.92 -2.68 0.13
N PHE A 26 -6.26 -2.10 -0.86
CA PHE A 26 -5.12 -1.20 -0.64
C PHE A 26 -5.50 0.08 0.11
N LEU A 27 -6.70 0.62 -0.12
CA LEU A 27 -7.20 1.81 0.57
C LEU A 27 -7.39 1.52 2.07
N VAL A 28 -7.97 0.36 2.42
CA VAL A 28 -8.09 -0.09 3.81
C VAL A 28 -6.71 -0.30 4.44
N MET A 29 -5.80 -0.97 3.73
CA MET A 29 -4.44 -1.23 4.22
C MET A 29 -3.64 0.07 4.42
N GLY A 30 -3.74 1.02 3.50
CA GLY A 30 -3.11 2.34 3.61
C GLY A 30 -3.68 3.15 4.77
N LEU A 31 -5.00 3.10 4.98
CA LEU A 31 -5.64 3.77 6.12
C LEU A 31 -5.15 3.20 7.46
N VAL A 32 -5.00 1.88 7.57
CA VAL A 32 -4.45 1.23 8.77
C VAL A 32 -3.01 1.68 9.04
N GLN A 33 -2.18 1.81 7.99
CA GLN A 33 -0.80 2.33 8.11
C GLN A 33 -0.76 3.76 8.65
N VAL A 34 -1.68 4.62 8.20
CA VAL A 34 -1.76 6.02 8.67
C VAL A 34 -2.24 6.09 10.13
N LEU A 35 -3.32 5.38 10.46
CA LEU A 35 -3.93 5.46 11.79
C LEU A 35 -3.06 4.79 12.86
N ARG A 36 -2.63 3.54 12.60
CA ARG A 36 -1.93 2.70 13.59
C ARG A 36 -0.85 1.86 12.90
N PRO A 37 0.31 2.47 12.53
CA PRO A 37 1.43 1.73 11.92
C PRO A 37 1.97 0.63 12.84
N GLN A 38 1.79 0.79 14.15
CA GLN A 38 2.16 -0.17 15.20
C GLN A 38 1.42 -1.52 15.09
N LEU A 39 0.24 -1.57 14.44
CA LEU A 39 -0.47 -2.84 14.22
C LEU A 39 0.31 -3.75 13.27
N LEU A 40 0.90 -3.19 12.22
CA LEU A 40 1.72 -3.95 11.28
C LEU A 40 2.99 -4.45 11.93
N TRP A 41 3.63 -3.63 12.76
CA TRP A 41 4.80 -4.09 13.52
C TRP A 41 4.43 -5.19 14.53
N LYS A 42 3.30 -5.09 15.25
CA LYS A 42 2.84 -6.15 16.17
C LYS A 42 2.56 -7.47 15.46
N LEU A 43 1.87 -7.41 14.31
CA LEU A 43 1.61 -8.59 13.48
C LEU A 43 2.93 -9.19 12.98
N ASN A 44 3.81 -8.36 12.44
CA ASN A 44 5.10 -8.80 11.91
C ASN A 44 6.02 -9.35 13.01
N ARG A 45 6.05 -8.74 14.20
CA ARG A 45 6.77 -9.24 15.39
C ARG A 45 6.28 -10.63 15.80
N ASN A 46 4.97 -10.88 15.75
CA ASN A 46 4.42 -12.18 16.12
C ASN A 46 4.87 -13.29 15.16
N PHE A 47 4.96 -12.97 13.86
CA PHE A 47 5.56 -13.87 12.86
C PHE A 47 7.08 -14.01 13.02
N GLN A 48 7.80 -12.92 13.34
CA GLN A 48 9.25 -12.94 13.52
C GLN A 48 9.71 -13.63 14.80
N ARG A 49 8.87 -13.71 15.85
CA ARG A 49 9.17 -14.46 17.09
C ARG A 49 9.50 -15.94 16.87
N GLY A 50 9.02 -16.54 15.78
CA GLY A 50 9.33 -17.94 15.44
C GLY A 50 10.64 -18.13 14.68
N TRP A 51 11.23 -17.06 14.14
CA TRP A 51 12.35 -17.12 13.19
C TRP A 51 13.57 -16.27 13.58
N VAL A 52 13.40 -15.26 14.43
CA VAL A 52 14.46 -14.31 14.81
C VAL A 52 14.71 -14.37 16.31
N LYS A 53 16.00 -14.36 16.68
CA LYS A 53 16.50 -14.53 18.05
C LYS A 53 16.10 -13.38 18.99
N ASP A 54 16.06 -12.15 18.48
CA ASP A 54 15.62 -10.94 19.20
C ASP A 54 14.73 -10.03 18.33
N PRO A 55 13.42 -10.29 18.23
CA PRO A 55 12.50 -9.49 17.43
C PRO A 55 12.19 -8.11 18.01
N ASP A 56 12.58 -7.85 19.27
CA ASP A 56 12.41 -6.55 19.91
C ASP A 56 13.56 -5.57 19.62
N ALA A 57 14.72 -6.06 19.18
CA ALA A 57 15.86 -5.23 18.79
C ALA A 57 15.63 -4.48 17.46
N THR A 58 14.61 -4.88 16.69
CA THR A 58 14.23 -4.26 15.41
C THR A 58 12.98 -3.38 15.53
N GLU A 59 12.55 -3.05 16.75
CA GLU A 59 11.44 -2.12 16.94
C GLU A 59 11.76 -0.75 16.31
N PRO A 60 10.91 -0.24 15.39
CA PRO A 60 11.05 1.11 14.89
C PRO A 60 10.95 2.09 16.06
N THR A 61 11.91 3.01 16.18
CA THR A 61 11.81 4.13 17.12
C THR A 61 10.58 4.99 16.79
N GLY A 62 10.17 5.89 17.68
CA GLY A 62 9.04 6.80 17.43
C GLY A 62 9.13 7.57 16.10
N LYS A 63 10.36 7.88 15.63
CA LYS A 63 10.62 8.47 14.30
C LYS A 63 10.33 7.50 13.15
N GLY A 64 10.61 6.21 13.32
CA GLY A 64 10.28 5.16 12.35
C GLY A 64 8.78 4.97 12.17
N TYR A 65 8.00 5.04 13.27
CA TYR A 65 6.54 5.03 13.18
C TYR A 65 5.98 6.28 12.48
N ALA A 66 6.59 7.45 12.69
CA ALA A 66 6.20 8.67 11.97
C ALA A 66 6.46 8.56 10.46
N MET A 67 7.62 8.00 10.07
CA MET A 67 7.95 7.74 8.67
C MET A 67 6.95 6.76 8.03
N GLN A 68 6.57 5.69 8.73
CA GLN A 68 5.57 4.74 8.24
C GLN A 68 4.19 5.40 8.01
N ARG A 69 3.76 6.31 8.88
CA ARG A 69 2.53 7.08 8.66
C ARG A 69 2.63 7.97 7.43
N ALA A 70 3.77 8.64 7.25
CA ALA A 70 3.99 9.51 6.09
C ALA A 70 3.96 8.70 4.78
N THR A 71 4.65 7.55 4.74
CA THR A 71 4.61 6.63 3.60
C THR A 71 3.18 6.11 3.34
N GLY A 72 2.47 5.69 4.40
CA GLY A 72 1.09 5.25 4.30
C GLY A 72 0.16 6.34 3.77
N ALA A 73 0.37 7.60 4.15
CA ALA A 73 -0.42 8.75 3.68
C ALA A 73 -0.18 9.03 2.19
N VAL A 74 1.08 9.01 1.74
CA VAL A 74 1.43 9.16 0.32
C VAL A 74 0.83 8.02 -0.50
N PHE A 75 0.95 6.80 -0.01
CA PHE A 75 0.35 5.62 -0.64
C PHE A 75 -1.18 5.74 -0.73
N LEU A 76 -1.84 6.16 0.36
CA LEU A 76 -3.30 6.35 0.38
C LEU A 76 -3.74 7.41 -0.64
N ALA A 77 -3.04 8.54 -0.73
CA ALA A 77 -3.32 9.58 -1.71
C ALA A 77 -3.18 9.05 -3.15
N PHE A 78 -2.16 8.23 -3.42
CA PHE A 78 -1.95 7.59 -4.71
C PHE A 78 -3.06 6.58 -5.06
N VAL A 79 -3.47 5.74 -4.11
CA VAL A 79 -4.56 4.76 -4.32
C VAL A 79 -5.90 5.45 -4.55
N ILE A 80 -6.20 6.53 -3.82
CA ILE A 80 -7.41 7.34 -4.04
C ILE A 80 -7.39 7.93 -5.46
N TRP A 81 -6.25 8.49 -5.88
CA TRP A 81 -6.09 9.01 -7.24
C TRP A 81 -6.33 7.92 -8.30
N MET A 82 -5.74 6.74 -8.14
CA MET A 82 -5.97 5.61 -9.04
C MET A 82 -7.44 5.17 -9.07
N LEU A 83 -8.12 5.15 -7.92
CA LEU A 83 -9.52 4.75 -7.84
C LEU A 83 -10.44 5.74 -8.55
N VAL A 84 -10.19 7.05 -8.40
CA VAL A 84 -10.92 8.11 -9.11
C VAL A 84 -10.76 7.99 -10.63
N GLN A 85 -9.60 7.56 -11.11
CA GLN A 85 -9.35 7.35 -12.55
C GLN A 85 -9.98 6.07 -13.10
N GLN A 86 -10.45 5.15 -12.25
CA GLN A 86 -11.03 3.86 -12.62
C GLN A 86 -12.55 3.83 -12.53
N ILE A 87 -13.15 4.83 -11.87
CA ILE A 87 -14.59 5.09 -11.76
C ILE A 87 -15.00 6.05 -12.86
#